data_AF-T1EUB2-F1
#
_entry.id   AF-T1EUB2-F1
#
_cell.length_a   1.000
_cell.length_b   1.000
_cell.length_c   1.000
_cell.angle_alpha   90.00
_cell.angle_beta   90.00
_cell.angle_gamma   90.00
#
_symmetry.space_group_name_H-M   'P 1'
#
loop_
_entity.id
_entity.type
_entity.pdbx_description
1 polymer ?
#
loop_
_entity_poly.entity_id
_entity_poly.type
_entity_poly.pdbx_seq_one_letter_code
_entity_poly.pdbx_strand_id
1 'polypeptide(L)'
;MAASTKCLQLIVVMFSLVQLLLGLFVLIIGGIGSNRSDARVKEVFGFFVVVGCVIIVVAISSFVGAIIRNVCLLIISCIFIVVVFFLSIISIITLSFFIPGQILVFQNQRFNGNMPTYLKDVSSKQIIDDFQRWSVVLAPFIKSLK
;
A
#
# COMPACT_ATOMS: atom_id res chain seq x y z
N MET A 1 -10.07 23.10 -27.69
CA MET A 1 -9.41 21.87 -27.20
C MET A 1 -8.31 22.13 -26.13
N ALA A 2 -8.26 23.31 -25.49
CA ALA A 2 -7.18 23.66 -24.53
C ALA A 2 -7.54 23.46 -23.04
N ALA A 3 -8.83 23.28 -22.70
CA ALA A 3 -9.28 23.08 -21.32
C ALA A 3 -9.00 21.64 -20.83
N SER A 4 -9.13 20.65 -21.71
CA SER A 4 -8.99 19.22 -21.37
C SER A 4 -7.57 18.85 -20.94
N THR A 5 -6.55 19.43 -21.58
CA THR A 5 -5.14 19.13 -21.28
C THR A 5 -4.69 19.66 -19.92
N LYS A 6 -5.28 20.76 -19.43
CA LYS A 6 -5.01 21.28 -18.08
C LYS A 6 -5.54 20.36 -16.99
N CYS A 7 -6.70 19.75 -17.20
CA CYS A 7 -7.29 18.80 -16.27
C CYS A 7 -6.42 17.53 -16.16
N LEU A 8 -5.97 17.01 -17.31
CA LEU A 8 -5.06 15.86 -17.33
C LEU A 8 -3.73 16.15 -16.63
N GLN A 9 -3.16 17.34 -16.85
CA GLN A 9 -1.92 17.78 -16.19
C GLN A 9 -2.10 17.83 -14.66
N LEU A 10 -3.23 18.34 -14.16
CA LEU A 10 -3.55 18.36 -12.73
C LEU A 10 -3.64 16.94 -12.15
N ILE A 11 -4.32 16.02 -12.85
CA ILE A 11 -4.46 14.63 -12.41
C ILE A 11 -3.09 13.95 -12.30
N VAL A 12 -2.22 14.13 -13.30
CA VAL A 12 -0.87 13.56 -13.28
C VAL A 12 -0.05 14.12 -12.13
N VAL A 13 -0.14 15.43 -11.86
CA VAL A 13 0.56 16.06 -10.73
C VAL A 13 0.06 15.50 -9.39
N MET A 14 -1.26 15.40 -9.21
CA MET A 14 -1.85 14.84 -7.99
C MET A 14 -1.43 13.38 -7.79
N PHE A 15 -1.44 12.58 -8.85
CA PHE A 15 -1.00 11.18 -8.79
C PHE A 15 0.50 11.06 -8.49
N SER A 16 1.32 11.92 -9.08
CA SER A 16 2.77 11.96 -8.83
C SER A 16 3.08 12.31 -7.37
N LEU A 17 2.32 13.22 -6.76
CA LEU A 17 2.45 13.54 -5.33
C LEU A 17 2.10 12.34 -4.45
N VAL A 18 1.02 11.63 -4.77
CA VAL A 18 0.64 10.41 -4.04
C VAL A 18 1.73 9.32 -4.18
N GLN A 19 2.27 9.13 -5.39
CA GLN A 19 3.37 8.18 -5.61
C GLN A 19 4.65 8.58 -4.88
N LEU A 20 4.97 9.87 -4.82
CA LEU A 20 6.12 10.37 -4.07
C LEU A 20 5.98 10.07 -2.57
N LEU A 21 4.80 10.36 -2.00
CA LEU A 21 4.51 10.05 -0.60
C LEU A 21 4.59 8.54 -0.32
N LEU A 22 4.04 7.72 -1.21
CA LEU A 22 4.10 6.27 -1.09
C LEU A 22 5.54 5.74 -1.18
N GLY A 23 6.33 6.24 -2.13
CA GLY A 23 7.75 5.90 -2.28
C GLY A 23 8.57 6.29 -1.05
N LEU A 24 8.32 7.47 -0.48
CA LEU A 24 8.97 7.93 0.75
C LEU A 24 8.61 7.04 1.94
N PHE A 25 7.33 6.69 2.08
CA PHE A 25 6.86 5.80 3.14
C PHE A 25 7.53 4.42 3.06
N VAL A 26 7.59 3.84 1.86
CA VAL A 26 8.29 2.57 1.59
C VAL A 26 9.78 2.67 1.91
N LEU A 27 10.42 3.77 1.52
CA LEU A 27 11.84 4.01 1.78
C LEU A 27 12.14 4.11 3.29
N ILE A 28 11.29 4.80 4.05
CA ILE A 28 11.43 4.93 5.51
C ILE A 28 11.30 3.56 6.18
N ILE A 29 10.28 2.76 5.80
CA ILE A 29 10.10 1.41 6.34
C ILE A 29 11.30 0.51 6.00
N GLY A 30 11.76 0.55 4.75
CA GLY A 30 12.95 -0.18 4.30
C GLY A 30 14.20 0.24 5.06
N GLY A 31 14.39 1.54 5.30
CA GLY A 31 15.53 2.09 6.03
C GLY A 31 15.54 1.66 7.50
N ILE A 32 14.41 1.76 8.20
CA ILE A 32 14.27 1.31 9.59
C ILE A 32 14.51 -0.20 9.70
N GLY A 33 13.95 -0.98 8.76
CA GLY A 33 14.11 -2.43 8.72
C GLY A 33 15.53 -2.89 8.42
N SER A 34 16.28 -2.13 7.60
CA SER A 34 17.68 -2.44 7.25
C SER A 34 18.64 -2.37 8.45
N ASN A 35 18.27 -1.65 9.51
CA ASN A 35 19.08 -1.53 10.73
C ASN A 35 18.96 -2.73 11.68
N ARG A 36 18.18 -3.77 11.32
CA ARG A 36 18.07 -5.02 12.07
C ARG A 36 19.22 -5.96 11.70
N SER A 37 19.80 -6.65 12.70
CA SER A 37 21.00 -7.49 12.53
C SER A 37 20.76 -8.84 11.83
N ASP A 38 19.51 -9.21 11.53
CA ASP A 38 19.20 -10.47 10.85
C ASP A 38 19.48 -10.39 9.33
N ALA A 39 20.41 -11.22 8.83
CA ALA A 39 20.85 -11.19 7.44
C ALA A 39 19.71 -11.41 6.41
N ARG A 40 18.78 -12.34 6.69
CA ARG A 40 17.61 -12.60 5.81
C ARG A 40 16.65 -11.43 5.77
N VAL A 41 16.50 -10.76 6.90
CA VAL A 41 15.58 -9.62 7.06
C VAL A 41 16.16 -8.38 6.38
N LYS A 42 17.49 -8.22 6.45
CA LYS A 42 18.23 -7.15 5.78
C LYS A 42 18.15 -7.22 4.26
N GLU A 43 18.17 -8.41 3.67
CA GLU A 43 18.03 -8.60 2.22
C GLU A 43 16.63 -8.19 1.73
N VAL A 44 15.58 -8.62 2.45
CA VAL A 44 14.20 -8.24 2.16
C VAL A 44 14.00 -6.72 2.30
N PHE A 45 14.45 -6.12 3.40
CA PHE A 45 14.34 -4.66 3.58
C PHE A 45 15.21 -3.86 2.60
N GLY A 46 16.36 -4.41 2.18
CA GLY A 46 17.18 -3.84 1.11
C GLY A 46 16.42 -3.76 -0.21
N PHE A 47 15.65 -4.79 -0.56
CA PHE A 47 14.78 -4.75 -1.74
C PHE A 47 13.71 -3.65 -1.63
N PHE A 48 13.08 -3.48 -0.46
CA PHE A 48 12.14 -2.38 -0.23
C PHE A 48 12.77 -0.99 -0.40
N VAL A 49 14.02 -0.82 0.03
CA VAL A 49 14.77 0.44 -0.18
C VAL A 49 15.00 0.70 -1.66
N VAL A 50 15.46 -0.30 -2.41
CA VAL A 50 15.70 -0.18 -3.86
C VAL A 50 14.40 0.17 -4.59
N VAL A 51 13.31 -0.55 -4.30
CA VAL A 51 11.99 -0.29 -4.90
C VAL A 51 11.50 1.12 -4.54
N GLY A 52 11.64 1.54 -3.27
CA GLY A 52 11.27 2.89 -2.83
C GLY A 52 12.01 3.98 -3.60
N CYS A 53 13.33 3.82 -3.80
CA CYS A 53 14.13 4.74 -4.61
C CYS A 53 13.63 4.83 -6.06
N VAL A 54 13.33 3.69 -6.70
CA VAL A 54 12.81 3.67 -8.08
C VAL A 54 11.47 4.40 -8.17
N ILE A 55 10.57 4.18 -7.21
CA ILE A 55 9.26 4.87 -7.15
C ILE A 55 9.46 6.39 -7.04
N ILE A 56 10.40 6.85 -6.21
CA ILE A 56 10.69 8.29 -6.05
C ILE A 56 11.22 8.89 -7.36
N VAL A 57 12.16 8.22 -8.03
CA VAL A 57 12.71 8.70 -9.32
C VAL A 57 11.60 8.81 -10.36
N VAL A 58 10.72 7.81 -10.44
CA VAL A 58 9.58 7.83 -11.36
C VAL A 58 8.59 8.95 -11.01
N ALA A 59 8.28 9.13 -9.72
CA ALA A 59 7.39 10.20 -9.27
C ALA A 59 7.94 11.60 -9.60
N ILE A 60 9.24 11.82 -9.41
CA ILE A 60 9.90 13.08 -9.79
C ILE A 60 9.87 13.26 -11.30
N SER A 61 10.18 12.21 -12.07
CA SER A 61 10.14 12.27 -13.54
C SER A 61 8.72 12.58 -14.08
N SER A 62 7.69 12.04 -13.42
CA SER A 62 6.28 12.28 -13.76
C SER A 62 5.85 13.71 -13.41
N PHE A 63 6.27 14.20 -12.24
CA PHE A 63 6.02 15.55 -11.79
C PHE A 63 6.68 16.60 -12.71
N VAL A 64 7.97 16.40 -13.01
CA VAL A 64 8.74 17.27 -13.91
C VAL A 64 8.18 17.21 -15.33
N GLY A 65 7.84 16.01 -15.82
CA GLY A 65 7.21 15.82 -17.13
C GLY A 65 5.87 16.55 -17.26
N ALA A 66 5.06 16.54 -16.20
CA ALA A 66 3.80 17.27 -16.16
C ALA A 66 4.01 18.78 -16.14
N ILE A 67 5.01 19.32 -15.42
CA ILE A 67 5.27 20.77 -15.34
C ILE A 67 5.86 21.30 -16.65
N ILE A 68 6.90 20.65 -17.17
CA ILE A 68 7.66 21.10 -18.36
C ILE A 68 6.90 20.75 -19.66
N ARG A 69 5.77 20.03 -19.57
CA ARG A 69 5.02 19.48 -20.72
C ARG A 69 5.91 18.67 -21.66
N ASN A 70 6.90 17.98 -21.08
CA ASN A 70 7.81 17.15 -21.85
C ASN A 70 7.16 15.78 -22.09
N VAL A 71 6.73 15.56 -23.32
CA VAL A 71 6.01 14.35 -23.74
C VAL A 71 6.86 13.08 -23.54
N CYS A 72 8.18 13.17 -23.72
CA CYS A 72 9.07 12.00 -23.57
C CYS A 72 9.10 11.49 -22.12
N LEU A 73 9.22 12.38 -21.13
CA LEU A 73 9.18 12.00 -19.71
C LEU A 73 7.81 11.43 -19.32
N LEU A 74 6.73 11.97 -19.89
CA LEU A 74 5.39 11.49 -19.64
C LEU A 74 5.17 10.07 -20.20
N ILE A 75 5.71 9.79 -21.39
CA ILE A 75 5.66 8.45 -22.01
C ILE A 75 6.44 7.43 -21.17
N ILE A 76 7.66 7.76 -20.75
CA ILE A 76 8.48 6.87 -19.92
C ILE A 76 7.77 6.54 -18.61
N SER A 77 7.18 7.56 -17.97
CA SER A 77 6.40 7.40 -16.75
C SER A 77 5.17 6.52 -16.97
N CYS A 78 4.47 6.69 -18.09
CA CYS A 78 3.31 5.88 -18.46
C CYS A 78 3.70 4.40 -18.66
N ILE A 79 4.79 4.14 -19.38
CA ILE A 79 5.32 2.78 -19.57
C ILE A 79 5.64 2.14 -18.22
N PHE A 80 6.29 2.87 -17.32
CA PHE A 80 6.61 2.36 -15.99
C PHE A 80 5.35 1.98 -15.19
N ILE A 81 4.31 2.83 -15.20
CA ILE A 81 3.04 2.55 -14.52
C ILE A 81 2.39 1.29 -15.07
N VAL A 82 2.38 1.11 -16.40
CA VAL A 82 1.84 -0.09 -17.06
C VAL A 82 2.60 -1.34 -16.62
N VAL A 83 3.93 -1.29 -16.59
CA VAL A 83 4.76 -2.42 -16.13
C VAL A 83 4.45 -2.77 -14.68
N VAL A 84 4.39 -1.78 -13.79
CA VAL A 84 4.03 -1.99 -12.37
C VAL A 84 2.64 -2.57 -12.22
N PHE A 85 1.68 -2.14 -13.04
CA PHE A 85 0.33 -2.68 -13.03
C PHE A 85 0.32 -4.18 -13.37
N PHE A 86 1.03 -4.60 -14.43
CA PHE A 86 1.17 -6.03 -14.75
C PHE A 86 1.86 -6.82 -13.62
N LEU A 87 2.94 -6.29 -13.05
CA LEU A 87 3.61 -6.92 -11.91
C LEU A 87 2.69 -7.06 -10.70
N SER A 88 1.85 -6.06 -10.42
CA SER A 88 0.88 -6.10 -9.33
C SER A 88 -0.18 -7.18 -9.55
N ILE A 89 -0.69 -7.33 -10.78
CA ILE A 89 -1.64 -8.38 -11.14
C ILE A 89 -1.00 -9.76 -10.97
N ILE A 90 0.22 -9.95 -11.48
CA ILE A 90 0.95 -11.21 -11.34
C ILE A 90 1.15 -11.54 -9.85
N SER A 91 1.54 -10.55 -9.04
CA SER A 91 1.72 -10.73 -7.59
C SER A 91 0.41 -11.14 -6.91
N ILE A 92 -0.72 -10.49 -7.23
CA ILE A 92 -2.03 -10.82 -6.66
C ILE A 92 -2.47 -12.22 -7.07
N ILE A 93 -2.29 -12.61 -8.34
CA ILE A 93 -2.66 -13.94 -8.83
C ILE A 93 -1.82 -15.01 -8.13
N THR A 94 -0.50 -14.81 -8.07
CA THR A 94 0.41 -15.77 -7.42
C THR A 94 0.08 -15.91 -5.93
N LEU A 95 -0.21 -14.79 -5.25
CA LEU A 95 -0.57 -14.75 -3.83
C LEU A 95 -1.97 -15.31 -3.56
N SER A 96 -2.95 -15.10 -4.45
CA SER A 96 -4.32 -15.60 -4.27
C SER A 96 -4.42 -17.09 -4.57
N PHE A 97 -3.65 -17.59 -5.55
CA PHE A 97 -3.67 -18.99 -5.93
C PHE A 97 -2.93 -19.89 -4.92
N PHE A 98 -1.88 -19.39 -4.27
CA PHE A 98 -1.15 -20.15 -3.24
C PHE A 98 -1.83 -20.17 -1.86
N ILE A 99 -2.83 -19.32 -1.60
CA ILE A 99 -3.27 -19.02 -0.23
C ILE A 99 -4.79 -19.07 0.02
N PRO A 100 -5.57 -20.08 -0.43
CA PRO A 100 -6.82 -20.38 0.25
C PRO A 100 -6.62 -21.07 1.62
N GLY A 101 -5.44 -21.65 1.89
CA GLY A 101 -5.22 -22.51 3.07
C GLY A 101 -4.46 -21.89 4.25
N GLN A 102 -3.58 -20.90 4.03
CA GLN A 102 -2.60 -20.47 5.06
C GLN A 102 -2.91 -19.11 5.72
N ILE A 103 -3.73 -18.23 5.13
CA ILE A 103 -4.08 -16.92 5.74
C ILE A 103 -4.87 -17.12 7.03
N LEU A 104 -5.76 -18.12 7.04
CA LEU A 104 -6.63 -18.44 8.18
C LEU A 104 -5.82 -19.00 9.36
N VAL A 105 -4.74 -19.74 9.08
CA VAL A 105 -3.84 -20.31 10.10
C VAL A 105 -2.88 -19.25 10.64
N PHE A 106 -2.31 -18.39 9.78
CA PHE A 106 -1.43 -17.29 10.22
C PHE A 106 -2.18 -16.19 10.98
N GLN A 107 -3.41 -15.86 10.58
CA GLN A 107 -4.28 -14.96 11.34
C GLN A 107 -4.63 -15.56 12.71
N ASN A 108 -5.05 -16.84 12.77
CA ASN A 108 -5.35 -17.50 14.04
C ASN A 108 -4.13 -17.59 14.96
N GLN A 109 -2.94 -17.91 14.43
CA GLN A 109 -1.72 -17.99 15.24
C GLN A 109 -1.25 -16.61 15.74
N ARG A 110 -1.38 -15.55 14.93
CA ARG A 110 -1.05 -14.18 15.34
C ARG A 110 -2.08 -13.60 16.32
N PHE A 111 -3.34 -14.03 16.20
CA PHE A 111 -4.41 -13.67 17.14
C PHE A 111 -4.26 -14.41 18.48
N ASN A 112 -4.01 -15.73 18.47
CA ASN A 112 -3.78 -16.51 19.70
C ASN A 112 -2.49 -16.12 20.44
N GLY A 113 -1.42 -15.77 19.72
CA GLY A 113 -0.14 -15.39 20.32
C GLY A 113 -0.16 -14.02 21.00
N ASN A 114 -1.02 -13.10 20.56
CA ASN A 114 -1.13 -11.76 21.14
C ASN A 114 -2.26 -11.64 22.18
N MET A 115 -3.14 -12.63 22.30
CA MET A 115 -4.25 -12.66 23.27
C MET A 115 -3.82 -12.50 24.75
N PRO A 116 -2.68 -13.04 25.24
CA PRO A 116 -2.25 -12.78 26.61
C PRO A 116 -1.70 -11.36 26.84
N THR A 117 -1.27 -10.66 25.78
CA THR A 117 -0.79 -9.26 25.86
C THR A 117 -1.94 -8.26 25.72
N TYR A 118 -2.99 -8.61 24.96
CA TYR A 118 -4.19 -7.78 24.74
C TYR A 118 -5.08 -7.60 25.99
N LEU A 119 -5.01 -8.51 26.96
CA LEU A 119 -5.74 -8.39 28.23
C LEU A 119 -5.19 -7.30 29.17
N LYS A 120 -4.02 -6.73 28.87
CA LYS A 120 -3.30 -5.82 29.77
C LYS A 120 -3.47 -4.33 29.42
N ASP A 121 -3.85 -3.97 28.20
CA ASP A 121 -4.00 -2.58 27.77
C ASP A 121 -5.47 -2.16 27.64
N VAL A 122 -5.87 -1.25 28.53
CA VAL A 122 -7.23 -0.68 28.67
C VAL A 122 -7.73 -0.03 27.36
N SER A 123 -6.81 0.47 26.51
CA SER A 123 -7.12 1.11 25.23
C SER A 123 -7.64 0.16 24.15
N SER A 124 -7.27 -1.12 24.19
CA SER A 124 -7.71 -2.11 23.19
C SER A 124 -9.10 -2.67 23.48
N LYS A 125 -9.53 -2.69 24.76
CA LYS A 125 -10.90 -3.07 25.14
C LYS A 125 -11.93 -2.10 24.57
N GLN A 126 -11.65 -0.80 24.65
CA GLN A 126 -12.58 0.24 24.21
C GLN A 126 -12.86 0.16 22.70
N ILE A 127 -11.85 -0.16 21.89
CA ILE A 127 -11.99 -0.31 20.43
C ILE A 127 -12.82 -1.57 20.08
N ILE A 128 -12.64 -2.66 20.82
CA ILE A 128 -13.40 -3.90 20.63
C ILE A 128 -14.86 -3.72 21.09
N ASP A 129 -15.08 -3.04 22.22
CA ASP A 129 -16.41 -2.71 22.71
C ASP A 129 -17.15 -1.79 21.73
N ASP A 130 -16.48 -0.79 21.16
CA ASP A 130 -17.06 0.09 20.13
C ASP A 130 -17.39 -0.68 18.83
N PHE A 131 -16.54 -1.63 18.42
CA PHE A 131 -16.78 -2.49 17.27
C PHE A 131 -17.94 -3.48 17.50
N GLN A 132 -18.03 -4.07 18.69
CA GLN A 132 -19.15 -4.94 19.07
C GLN A 132 -20.46 -4.14 19.14
N ARG A 133 -20.43 -2.91 19.65
CA ARG A 133 -21.61 -2.03 19.65
C ARG A 133 -22.09 -1.71 18.24
N TRP A 134 -21.17 -1.41 17.33
CA TRP A 134 -21.48 -1.13 15.93
C TRP A 134 -22.05 -2.35 15.20
N SER A 135 -21.53 -3.56 15.46
CA SER A 135 -22.02 -4.78 14.81
C SER A 135 -23.43 -5.19 15.27
N VAL A 136 -23.79 -4.93 16.53
CA VAL A 136 -25.17 -5.13 17.03
C VAL A 136 -26.14 -4.09 16.43
N VAL A 137 -25.68 -2.86 16.19
CA VAL A 137 -26.50 -1.80 15.57
C VAL A 137 -26.74 -2.06 14.06
N LEU A 138 -25.79 -2.70 13.36
CA LEU A 138 -25.98 -3.08 11.94
C LEU A 138 -26.79 -4.36 11.73
N ALA A 139 -26.92 -5.22 12.74
CA ALA A 139 -27.67 -6.49 12.65
C ALA A 139 -29.14 -6.34 12.17
N PRO A 140 -29.94 -5.35 12.62
CA PRO A 140 -31.29 -5.15 12.09
C PRO A 140 -31.32 -4.64 10.64
N PHE A 141 -30.32 -3.90 10.18
CA PHE A 141 -30.24 -3.41 8.79
C PHE A 141 -30.00 -4.54 7.78
N ILE A 142 -29.20 -5.55 8.15
CA ILE A 142 -28.92 -6.72 7.30
C ILE A 142 -30.17 -7.62 7.18
N LYS A 143 -31.01 -7.68 8.22
CA LYS A 143 -32.23 -8.50 8.22
C LYS A 143 -33.37 -7.89 7.39
N SER A 144 -33.32 -6.57 7.12
CA SER A 144 -34.29 -5.87 6.27
C SER A 144 -33.95 -5.91 4.77
N LEU A 145 -32.78 -6.45 4.41
CA LEU A 145 -32.28 -6.57 3.04
C LEU A 145 -32.45 -7.99 2.46
N LYS A 146 -33.19 -8.86 3.15
CA LYS A 146 -33.56 -10.20 2.73
C LYS A 146 -35.07 -10.32 2.67
#